data_AF-A0A2H6GWT7-F1
#
_entry.id   AF-A0A2H6GWT7-F1
#
_cell.length_a   1.000
_cell.length_b   1.000
_cell.length_c   1.000
_cell.angle_alpha   90.00
_cell.angle_beta   90.00
_cell.angle_gamma   90.00
#
_symmetry.space_group_name_H-M   'P 1'
#
loop_
_entity.id
_entity.type
_entity.pdbx_description
1 polymer ?
#
loop_
_entity_poly.entity_id
_entity_poly.type
_entity_poly.pdbx_seq_one_letter_code
_entity_poly.pdbx_strand_id
1 'polypeptide(L)'
;MDVENPANLQVTGPHSAFAWVKLDSTKAEQDVVSKYAQLTSGSFTREFLLMVYNGRVRGHIGSTALSGATPLSTGTWYFIGQVWDGTALRVYVNGAEDGSISAGAPTTGDSKFFIGARTQNGTDVRTSAVMNGLIDEVQIFNRALTPAEILAEYNAGSAGKCKVDSDDDGIPNASDNCPLTYNPDQTDTDGDGIGDACEEPCENPVNATVIAGVSDNFNTSNGPELSSPSADLQIILNNYLSGTRDFDVLGNDRVFGHTFTGLPPGIEAATLELHLRAGSSSLVSNDGISLELVGGTTPFAWSRRISQLPEAGGTWNSNQDTVFILNLAALPNADGSFTNILPNINMDQALDVYIQDDTAVDYMVLTLWTCPVDVDIEVVKTVSDSNPEEGDIIGYSITLTNPNNLTVTGVVVTDLLPAGVTFNYYQASTGTFDNGTGVWNVGTIDPYTYLTLYISVTVDSGTTGQTITNTAELTNVDQGDSNSANNIGSAEITVGTTTQPDLSIVKFQNGDFHYGQSGSYTLMVENLGNGPADSPITVVDVLPDGFTFDSFYDPYSTDWSCFVSGQVVTCTYNGPAVSPSGFLPTLIINVTIDPVDEFPGGSDAVENCATVRHPDDTNSANDESCVQTIITSL
;
A
#
# COMPACT_ATOMS: atom_id res chain seq x y z
N MET A 1 -28.53 15.74 48.60
CA MET A 1 -27.74 16.83 47.99
C MET A 1 -28.69 17.78 47.27
N ASP A 2 -28.50 19.09 47.48
CA ASP A 2 -29.16 20.15 46.70
C ASP A 2 -28.23 20.50 45.53
N VAL A 3 -28.74 20.45 44.30
CA VAL A 3 -27.97 20.75 43.08
C VAL A 3 -28.45 22.07 42.44
N GLU A 4 -29.18 22.88 43.21
CA GLU A 4 -29.81 24.11 42.75
C GLU A 4 -30.74 23.89 41.54
N ASN A 5 -30.96 24.93 40.73
CA ASN A 5 -31.81 24.88 39.56
C ASN A 5 -31.13 25.47 38.31
N PRO A 6 -30.05 24.84 37.80
CA PRO A 6 -29.38 25.30 36.60
C PRO A 6 -30.27 25.09 35.36
N ALA A 7 -30.12 25.96 34.36
CA ALA A 7 -30.99 26.01 33.19
C ALA A 7 -31.01 24.70 32.36
N ASN A 8 -29.93 23.91 32.41
CA ASN A 8 -29.81 22.61 31.72
C ASN A 8 -30.60 21.47 32.39
N LEU A 9 -31.06 21.64 33.65
CA LEU A 9 -31.93 20.69 34.33
C LEU A 9 -33.42 21.05 34.20
N GLN A 10 -33.78 22.00 33.34
CA GLN A 10 -35.16 22.37 33.00
C GLN A 10 -35.69 21.46 31.88
N VAL A 11 -36.07 20.23 32.25
CA VAL A 11 -36.45 19.22 31.26
C VAL A 11 -37.95 19.25 31.01
N THR A 12 -38.36 19.92 29.93
CA THR A 12 -39.77 20.18 29.59
C THR A 12 -40.38 19.19 28.59
N GLY A 13 -39.53 18.39 27.93
CA GLY A 13 -39.91 17.35 26.96
C GLY A 13 -39.75 15.92 27.49
N PRO A 14 -39.85 14.91 26.61
CA PRO A 14 -39.53 13.51 26.94
C PRO A 14 -38.17 13.42 27.63
N HIS A 15 -38.07 12.61 28.68
CA HIS A 15 -36.87 12.58 29.51
C HIS A 15 -36.71 11.27 30.25
N SER A 16 -35.50 11.06 30.75
CA SER A 16 -35.15 9.86 31.51
C SER A 16 -34.29 10.20 32.71
N ALA A 17 -34.45 9.45 33.79
CA ALA A 17 -33.66 9.59 35.01
C ALA A 17 -33.27 8.22 35.55
N PHE A 18 -31.98 8.03 35.80
CA PHE A 18 -31.39 6.77 36.27
C PHE A 18 -30.40 7.02 37.41
N ALA A 19 -30.22 6.01 38.25
CA ALA A 19 -29.18 5.97 39.27
C ALA A 19 -28.90 4.53 39.71
N TRP A 20 -27.68 4.30 40.21
CA TRP A 20 -27.38 3.13 41.02
C TRP A 20 -27.78 3.39 42.48
N VAL A 21 -28.44 2.43 43.12
CA VAL A 21 -28.87 2.54 44.52
C VAL A 21 -28.54 1.28 45.32
N LYS A 22 -28.15 1.48 46.57
CA LYS A 22 -27.98 0.41 47.56
C LYS A 22 -28.74 0.78 48.83
N LEU A 23 -29.81 0.04 49.13
CA LEU A 23 -30.69 0.34 50.26
C LEU A 23 -30.11 -0.20 51.57
N ASP A 24 -30.04 0.62 52.62
CA ASP A 24 -29.69 0.15 53.97
C ASP A 24 -30.94 -0.31 54.74
N SER A 25 -32.11 0.24 54.40
CA SER A 25 -33.40 -0.15 54.99
C SER A 25 -34.53 0.00 53.97
N THR A 26 -35.64 -0.72 54.18
CA THR A 26 -36.89 -0.45 53.46
C THR A 26 -37.74 0.54 54.25
N LYS A 27 -38.16 1.63 53.59
CA LYS A 27 -39.17 2.58 54.11
C LYS A 27 -40.35 2.65 53.15
N ALA A 28 -41.43 3.29 53.62
CA ALA A 28 -42.56 3.61 52.76
C ALA A 28 -42.14 4.52 51.60
N GLU A 29 -41.30 5.54 51.85
CA GLU A 29 -40.83 6.50 50.84
C GLU A 29 -39.33 6.75 51.00
N GLN A 30 -38.56 6.60 49.92
CA GLN A 30 -37.12 6.91 49.84
C GLN A 30 -36.79 7.56 48.49
N ASP A 31 -36.60 8.88 48.47
CA ASP A 31 -36.41 9.65 47.25
C ASP A 31 -34.99 9.50 46.72
N VAL A 32 -34.84 9.23 45.42
CA VAL A 32 -33.53 9.05 44.77
C VAL A 32 -33.16 10.31 44.01
N VAL A 33 -34.06 10.77 43.13
CA VAL A 33 -33.92 12.03 42.41
C VAL A 33 -35.27 12.72 42.34
N SER A 34 -35.33 14.03 42.59
CA SER A 34 -36.58 14.77 42.52
C SER A 34 -36.45 16.17 41.93
N LYS A 35 -37.45 16.54 41.12
CA LYS A 35 -37.67 17.89 40.61
C LYS A 35 -39.17 18.22 40.62
N TYR A 36 -39.52 19.38 41.16
CA TYR A 36 -40.90 19.83 41.33
C TYR A 36 -41.21 21.07 40.48
N ALA A 37 -42.48 21.25 40.15
CA ALA A 37 -43.02 22.50 39.67
C ALA A 37 -43.80 23.19 40.79
N GLN A 38 -43.37 24.40 41.14
CA GLN A 38 -44.08 25.26 42.07
C GLN A 38 -45.24 25.96 41.35
N LEU A 39 -46.48 25.62 41.71
CA LEU A 39 -47.67 26.18 41.05
C LEU A 39 -48.16 27.46 41.75
N THR A 40 -48.10 27.52 43.08
CA THR A 40 -48.39 28.69 43.95
C THR A 40 -47.68 28.51 45.30
N SER A 41 -47.63 29.55 46.16
CA SER A 41 -47.02 29.44 47.50
C SER A 41 -47.64 28.29 48.30
N GLY A 42 -46.87 27.21 48.48
CA GLY A 42 -47.30 26.01 49.20
C GLY A 42 -47.88 24.86 48.35
N SER A 43 -48.10 25.04 47.04
CA SER A 43 -48.63 23.99 46.15
C SER A 43 -47.58 23.51 45.15
N PHE A 44 -47.27 22.21 45.20
CA PHE A 44 -46.22 21.58 44.39
C PHE A 44 -46.76 20.42 43.57
N THR A 45 -46.36 20.34 42.31
CA THR A 45 -46.50 19.15 41.47
C THR A 45 -45.13 18.62 41.10
N ARG A 46 -45.00 17.35 40.72
CA ARG A 46 -43.70 16.80 40.32
C ARG A 46 -43.50 17.09 38.85
N GLU A 47 -42.35 17.65 38.49
CA GLU A 47 -41.89 17.48 37.11
C GLU A 47 -41.59 16.01 36.91
N PHE A 48 -40.69 15.51 37.75
CA PHE A 48 -40.45 14.10 37.91
C PHE A 48 -39.90 13.76 39.30
N LEU A 49 -40.18 12.53 39.75
CA LEU A 49 -39.60 11.98 40.97
C LEU A 49 -39.32 10.49 40.77
N LEU A 50 -38.06 10.11 40.89
CA LEU A 50 -37.61 8.73 40.99
C LEU A 50 -37.38 8.40 42.46
N MET A 51 -38.01 7.33 42.94
CA MET A 51 -37.93 6.92 44.34
C MET A 51 -38.02 5.40 44.50
N VAL A 52 -37.76 4.94 45.72
CA VAL A 52 -38.11 3.59 46.17
C VAL A 52 -39.29 3.69 47.13
N TYR A 53 -40.37 2.97 46.84
CA TYR A 53 -41.61 2.96 47.61
C TYR A 53 -41.96 1.55 48.05
N ASN A 54 -42.04 1.31 49.35
CA ASN A 54 -42.23 -0.03 49.93
C ASN A 54 -41.29 -1.10 49.32
N GLY A 55 -40.02 -0.73 49.13
CA GLY A 55 -39.00 -1.61 48.56
C GLY A 55 -39.14 -1.88 47.06
N ARG A 56 -39.83 -1.04 46.29
CA ARG A 56 -39.96 -1.16 44.82
C ARG A 56 -39.62 0.14 44.14
N VAL A 57 -39.08 0.10 42.91
CA VAL A 57 -38.91 1.33 42.13
C VAL A 57 -40.26 2.01 41.91
N ARG A 58 -40.28 3.33 42.06
CA ARG A 58 -41.47 4.15 41.81
C ARG A 58 -41.09 5.43 41.09
N GLY A 59 -41.74 5.64 39.95
CA GLY A 59 -41.62 6.86 39.16
C GLY A 59 -42.85 7.74 39.32
N HIS A 60 -42.65 9.03 39.11
CA HIS A 60 -43.70 10.05 39.11
C HIS A 60 -43.45 11.04 37.98
N ILE A 61 -44.52 11.39 37.27
CA ILE A 61 -44.57 12.49 36.29
C ILE A 61 -45.87 13.24 36.56
N GLY A 62 -45.79 14.52 36.91
CA GLY A 62 -46.96 15.29 37.32
C GLY A 62 -47.66 14.70 38.54
N SER A 63 -48.95 14.40 38.40
CA SER A 63 -49.78 13.70 39.39
C SER A 63 -49.76 12.18 39.22
N THR A 64 -49.26 11.68 38.10
CA THR A 64 -49.21 10.24 37.78
C THR A 64 -48.08 9.57 38.54
N ALA A 65 -48.32 8.34 38.99
CA ALA A 65 -47.37 7.54 39.73
C ALA A 65 -47.42 6.09 39.25
N LEU A 66 -46.25 5.47 39.17
CA LEU A 66 -46.10 4.07 38.76
C LEU A 66 -45.12 3.38 39.70
N SER A 67 -45.54 2.27 40.31
CA SER A 67 -44.65 1.37 41.05
C SER A 67 -44.38 0.12 40.23
N GLY A 68 -43.12 -0.27 40.16
CA GLY A 68 -42.69 -1.48 39.46
C GLY A 68 -43.04 -2.77 40.20
N ALA A 69 -42.91 -3.90 39.51
CA ALA A 69 -43.24 -5.23 40.01
C ALA A 69 -42.09 -5.97 40.69
N THR A 70 -40.86 -5.44 40.68
CA THR A 70 -39.67 -6.09 41.25
C THR A 70 -39.34 -5.57 42.66
N PRO A 71 -39.24 -6.44 43.68
CA PRO A 71 -38.82 -6.03 45.02
C PRO A 71 -37.29 -5.87 45.10
N LEU A 72 -36.84 -4.79 45.73
CA LEU A 72 -35.44 -4.44 45.96
C LEU A 72 -35.03 -4.85 47.37
N SER A 73 -33.93 -5.60 47.49
CA SER A 73 -33.40 -6.05 48.77
C SER A 73 -32.39 -5.06 49.36
N THR A 74 -32.29 -5.01 50.69
CA THR A 74 -31.27 -4.20 51.37
C THR A 74 -29.88 -4.78 51.17
N GLY A 75 -28.86 -3.93 51.08
CA GLY A 75 -27.46 -4.35 50.94
C GLY A 75 -27.04 -4.77 49.52
N THR A 76 -27.94 -4.70 48.54
CA THR A 76 -27.69 -5.03 47.13
C THR A 76 -27.76 -3.79 46.26
N TRP A 77 -26.84 -3.67 45.29
CA TRP A 77 -26.87 -2.61 44.28
C TRP A 77 -27.91 -2.92 43.21
N TYR A 78 -28.71 -1.92 42.86
CA TYR A 78 -29.66 -1.96 41.75
C TYR A 78 -29.50 -0.73 40.89
N PHE A 79 -29.53 -0.92 39.57
CA PHE A 79 -29.69 0.18 38.63
C PHE A 79 -31.19 0.41 38.45
N ILE A 80 -31.69 1.58 38.82
CA ILE A 80 -33.11 1.90 38.71
C ILE A 80 -33.30 3.18 37.93
N GLY A 81 -34.45 3.29 37.28
CA GLY A 81 -34.79 4.53 36.61
C GLY A 81 -36.21 4.61 36.12
N GLN A 82 -36.48 5.73 35.46
CA GLN A 82 -37.75 6.01 34.82
C GLN A 82 -37.53 6.70 33.47
N VAL A 83 -38.48 6.49 32.57
CA VAL A 83 -38.54 7.14 31.26
C VAL A 83 -39.94 7.67 31.03
N TRP A 84 -40.04 8.92 30.61
CA TRP A 84 -41.27 9.50 30.09
C TRP A 84 -41.09 9.87 28.63
N ASP A 85 -41.91 9.28 27.75
CA ASP A 85 -41.80 9.44 26.28
C ASP A 85 -42.70 10.54 25.69
N GLY A 86 -43.39 11.30 26.54
CA GLY A 86 -44.44 12.24 26.13
C GLY A 86 -45.86 11.72 26.36
N THR A 87 -46.04 10.40 26.45
CA THR A 87 -47.35 9.74 26.53
C THR A 87 -47.47 8.70 27.64
N ALA A 88 -46.36 8.06 28.01
CA ALA A 88 -46.30 7.02 29.01
C ALA A 88 -45.07 7.19 29.91
N LEU A 89 -45.26 6.90 31.19
CA LEU A 89 -44.20 6.74 32.18
C LEU A 89 -43.89 5.25 32.32
N ARG A 90 -42.61 4.90 32.22
CA ARG A 90 -42.06 3.56 32.44
C ARG A 90 -41.04 3.59 33.56
N VAL A 91 -40.94 2.50 34.31
CA VAL A 91 -39.91 2.31 35.34
C VAL A 91 -39.06 1.09 35.01
N TYR A 92 -37.79 1.12 35.39
CA TYR A 92 -36.81 0.09 35.05
C TYR A 92 -36.06 -0.38 36.29
N VAL A 93 -35.68 -1.66 36.29
CA VAL A 93 -34.77 -2.28 37.25
C VAL A 93 -33.75 -3.12 36.48
N ASN A 94 -32.46 -2.86 36.70
CA ASN A 94 -31.33 -3.58 36.10
C ASN A 94 -31.44 -3.70 34.57
N GLY A 95 -31.74 -2.57 33.91
CA GLY A 95 -31.85 -2.50 32.44
C GLY A 95 -33.18 -2.99 31.85
N ALA A 96 -34.03 -3.67 32.64
CA ALA A 96 -35.31 -4.21 32.17
C ALA A 96 -36.50 -3.35 32.61
N GLU A 97 -37.53 -3.24 31.76
CA GLU A 97 -38.78 -2.55 32.10
C GLU A 97 -39.53 -3.31 33.20
N ASP A 98 -39.87 -2.62 34.29
CA ASP A 98 -40.54 -3.17 35.48
C ASP A 98 -41.99 -2.64 35.62
N GLY A 99 -42.45 -1.82 34.67
CA GLY A 99 -43.84 -1.37 34.56
C GLY A 99 -44.03 -0.18 33.63
N SER A 100 -45.28 0.08 33.24
CA SER A 100 -45.71 1.16 32.35
C SER A 100 -47.10 1.70 32.70
N ILE A 101 -47.32 3.01 32.55
CA ILE A 101 -48.64 3.67 32.67
C ILE A 101 -48.74 4.88 31.75
N SER A 102 -49.92 5.17 31.22
CA SER A 102 -50.18 6.42 30.49
C SER A 102 -50.02 7.64 31.41
N ALA A 103 -49.27 8.64 30.97
CA ALA A 103 -48.97 9.86 31.72
C ALA A 103 -48.89 11.06 30.77
N GLY A 104 -49.69 12.09 31.05
CA GLY A 104 -49.62 13.38 30.33
C GLY A 104 -48.40 14.20 30.72
N ALA A 105 -48.20 15.32 30.03
CA ALA A 105 -47.10 16.24 30.29
C ALA A 105 -47.13 16.79 31.74
N PRO A 106 -45.98 16.83 32.43
CA PRO A 106 -45.91 17.49 33.71
C PRO A 106 -46.01 19.01 33.53
N THR A 107 -46.47 19.70 34.56
CA THR A 107 -46.25 21.15 34.68
C THR A 107 -44.79 21.39 35.05
N THR A 108 -44.18 22.41 34.46
CA THR A 108 -42.78 22.81 34.69
C THR A 108 -42.70 23.96 35.70
N GLY A 109 -41.60 24.08 36.43
CA GLY A 109 -41.36 25.18 37.36
C GLY A 109 -39.92 25.26 37.89
N ASP A 110 -39.66 26.31 38.64
CA ASP A 110 -38.30 26.72 38.99
C ASP A 110 -37.78 26.12 40.32
N SER A 111 -38.26 24.95 40.73
CA SER A 111 -37.79 24.35 41.98
C SER A 111 -36.40 23.73 41.84
N LYS A 112 -35.74 23.58 42.99
CA LYS A 112 -34.42 22.93 43.07
C LYS A 112 -34.50 21.44 42.75
N PHE A 113 -33.43 20.96 42.14
CA PHE A 113 -33.20 19.54 41.92
C PHE A 113 -32.51 18.92 43.15
N PHE A 114 -33.01 17.78 43.60
CA PHE A 114 -32.46 17.07 44.74
C PHE A 114 -32.07 15.64 44.40
N ILE A 115 -30.93 15.20 44.95
CA ILE A 115 -30.52 13.79 45.01
C ILE A 115 -30.67 13.31 46.45
N GLY A 116 -31.32 12.16 46.63
CA GLY A 116 -31.53 11.50 47.93
C GLY A 116 -32.62 12.12 48.81
N ALA A 117 -33.34 13.11 48.29
CA ALA A 117 -34.31 13.90 49.04
C ALA A 117 -35.31 14.61 48.11
N ARG A 118 -36.28 15.29 48.71
CA ARG A 118 -37.14 16.27 48.05
C ARG A 118 -37.43 17.46 48.94
N THR A 119 -37.90 18.55 48.31
CA THR A 119 -38.41 19.70 49.03
C THR A 119 -39.76 19.44 49.71
N GLN A 120 -39.94 20.00 50.90
CA GLN A 120 -41.18 20.21 51.63
C GLN A 120 -41.41 21.73 51.71
N ASN A 121 -42.55 22.21 51.22
CA ASN A 121 -42.92 23.63 51.23
C ASN A 121 -41.97 24.59 50.47
N GLY A 122 -41.13 24.10 49.56
CA GLY A 122 -40.34 24.92 48.63
C GLY A 122 -38.95 25.32 49.13
N THR A 123 -38.67 25.16 50.43
CA THR A 123 -37.37 25.52 51.03
C THR A 123 -36.78 24.43 51.92
N ASP A 124 -37.60 23.58 52.55
CA ASP A 124 -37.12 22.59 53.53
C ASP A 124 -36.99 21.20 52.90
N VAL A 125 -36.18 20.32 53.50
CA VAL A 125 -36.06 18.92 53.07
C VAL A 125 -37.09 18.06 53.80
N ARG A 126 -37.85 17.22 53.08
CA ARG A 126 -38.79 16.26 53.69
C ARG A 126 -38.04 15.09 54.33
N THR A 127 -37.70 15.22 55.61
CA THR A 127 -36.90 14.23 56.37
C THR A 127 -37.47 12.81 56.38
N SER A 128 -38.79 12.65 56.30
CA SER A 128 -39.47 11.35 56.26
C SER A 128 -39.25 10.55 54.98
N ALA A 129 -38.81 11.19 53.90
CA ALA A 129 -38.63 10.57 52.58
C ALA A 129 -37.16 10.51 52.11
N VAL A 130 -36.21 10.92 52.95
CA VAL A 130 -34.78 10.88 52.63
C VAL A 130 -34.32 9.44 52.41
N MET A 131 -33.54 9.25 51.35
CA MET A 131 -32.91 7.97 51.03
C MET A 131 -32.07 7.48 52.21
N ASN A 132 -32.27 6.21 52.60
CA ASN A 132 -31.41 5.55 53.56
C ASN A 132 -30.60 4.47 52.85
N GLY A 133 -29.39 4.83 52.45
CA GLY A 133 -28.51 4.01 51.63
C GLY A 133 -27.56 4.85 50.78
N LEU A 134 -26.94 4.20 49.80
CA LEU A 134 -26.05 4.84 48.84
C LEU A 134 -26.79 5.10 47.52
N ILE A 135 -26.44 6.22 46.89
CA ILE A 135 -26.81 6.59 45.52
C ILE A 135 -25.50 6.85 44.79
N ASP A 136 -25.38 6.33 43.58
CA ASP A 136 -24.23 6.55 42.71
C ASP A 136 -24.70 6.79 41.26
N GLU A 137 -23.87 7.47 40.47
CA GLU A 137 -24.05 7.67 39.02
C GLU A 137 -25.47 8.13 38.64
N VAL A 138 -25.88 9.30 39.16
CA VAL A 138 -27.17 9.90 38.80
C VAL A 138 -27.10 10.49 37.40
N GLN A 139 -27.96 10.00 36.50
CA GLN A 139 -28.00 10.42 35.11
C GLN A 139 -29.38 10.98 34.74
N ILE A 140 -29.39 12.14 34.10
CA ILE A 140 -30.59 12.81 33.60
C ILE A 140 -30.43 13.07 32.12
N PHE A 141 -31.35 12.57 31.31
CA PHE A 141 -31.37 12.76 29.86
C PHE A 141 -32.58 13.62 29.50
N ASN A 142 -32.37 14.64 28.66
CA ASN A 142 -33.43 15.48 28.09
C ASN A 142 -34.17 14.82 26.91
N ARG A 143 -34.14 13.48 26.88
CA ARG A 143 -34.80 12.62 25.89
C ARG A 143 -35.27 11.33 26.55
N ALA A 144 -36.24 10.68 25.93
CA ALA A 144 -36.61 9.31 26.30
C ALA A 144 -35.56 8.33 25.75
N LEU A 145 -34.91 7.57 26.63
CA LEU A 145 -34.01 6.50 26.21
C LEU A 145 -34.82 5.30 25.71
N THR A 146 -34.28 4.61 24.71
CA THR A 146 -34.80 3.34 24.22
C THR A 146 -34.43 2.18 25.16
N PRO A 147 -35.17 1.05 25.15
CA PRO A 147 -34.81 -0.12 25.96
C PRO A 147 -33.37 -0.62 25.73
N ALA A 148 -32.86 -0.54 24.51
CA ALA A 148 -31.49 -0.96 24.19
C ALA A 148 -30.44 -0.04 24.82
N GLU A 149 -30.66 1.28 24.78
CA GLU A 149 -29.79 2.26 25.44
C GLU A 149 -29.80 2.07 26.96
N ILE A 150 -30.96 1.81 27.56
CA ILE A 150 -31.09 1.58 29.00
C ILE A 150 -30.35 0.30 29.42
N LEU A 151 -30.44 -0.75 28.61
CA LEU A 151 -29.70 -1.99 28.83
C LEU A 151 -28.19 -1.77 28.69
N ALA A 152 -27.75 -0.94 27.73
CA ALA A 152 -26.35 -0.57 27.58
C ALA A 152 -25.84 0.25 28.77
N GLU A 153 -26.63 1.20 29.28
CA GLU A 153 -26.32 1.97 30.48
C GLU A 153 -26.20 1.08 31.72
N TYR A 154 -27.08 0.09 31.87
CA TYR A 154 -26.97 -0.92 32.94
C TYR A 154 -25.71 -1.78 32.81
N ASN A 155 -25.44 -2.29 31.61
CA ASN A 155 -24.31 -3.18 31.33
C ASN A 155 -22.95 -2.47 31.47
N ALA A 156 -22.90 -1.15 31.29
CA ALA A 156 -21.72 -0.35 31.59
C ALA A 156 -21.30 -0.44 33.07
N GLY A 157 -22.22 -0.83 33.97
CA GLY A 157 -21.95 -1.03 35.39
C GLY A 157 -21.88 0.26 36.21
N SER A 158 -21.51 0.11 37.48
CA SER A 158 -21.32 1.22 38.45
C SER A 158 -19.84 1.61 38.63
N ALA A 159 -18.96 1.17 37.72
CA ALA A 159 -17.53 1.44 37.80
C ALA A 159 -17.15 2.49 36.74
N GLY A 160 -17.15 3.76 37.14
CA GLY A 160 -16.40 4.83 36.48
C GLY A 160 -17.03 5.41 35.20
N LYS A 161 -17.72 6.55 35.34
CA LYS A 161 -18.01 7.46 34.22
C LYS A 161 -17.36 8.85 34.36
N CYS A 162 -16.18 8.95 34.97
CA CYS A 162 -15.13 9.68 34.25
C CYS A 162 -14.58 8.65 33.27
N LYS A 163 -15.03 8.70 32.00
CA LYS A 163 -14.30 7.94 30.99
C LYS A 163 -12.87 8.48 31.05
N VAL A 164 -11.89 7.60 31.21
CA VAL A 164 -10.49 8.02 31.22
C VAL A 164 -10.24 8.70 29.88
N ASP A 165 -9.79 9.93 29.97
CA ASP A 165 -9.28 10.80 28.92
C ASP A 165 -7.87 11.09 29.44
N SER A 166 -6.90 10.33 28.94
CA SER A 166 -5.55 10.27 29.54
C SER A 166 -4.71 11.49 29.19
N ASP A 167 -5.04 12.17 28.11
CA ASP A 167 -4.33 13.30 27.53
C ASP A 167 -5.15 14.60 27.53
N ASP A 168 -6.35 14.56 28.09
CA ASP A 168 -7.25 15.70 28.38
C ASP A 168 -7.65 16.47 27.11
N ASP A 169 -7.83 15.76 25.99
CA ASP A 169 -8.16 16.36 24.69
C ASP A 169 -9.67 16.51 24.44
N GLY A 170 -10.48 15.90 25.31
CA GLY A 170 -11.94 15.92 25.26
C GLY A 170 -12.57 14.72 24.56
N ILE A 171 -11.76 13.79 24.03
CA ILE A 171 -12.17 12.51 23.47
C ILE A 171 -11.82 11.40 24.47
N PRO A 172 -12.79 10.55 24.88
CA PRO A 172 -12.47 9.46 25.80
C PRO A 172 -11.59 8.39 25.16
N ASN A 173 -10.61 7.83 25.88
CA ASN A 173 -9.65 6.81 25.39
C ASN A 173 -10.26 5.65 24.58
N ALA A 174 -11.52 5.29 24.83
CA ALA A 174 -12.23 4.22 24.12
C ALA A 174 -12.76 4.63 22.73
N SER A 175 -12.64 5.89 22.38
CA SER A 175 -13.13 6.51 21.14
C SER A 175 -12.11 7.48 20.57
N ASP A 176 -10.91 7.47 21.12
CA ASP A 176 -9.79 8.32 20.80
C ASP A 176 -8.79 7.52 19.97
N ASN A 177 -8.46 7.99 18.76
CA ASN A 177 -7.44 7.38 17.91
C ASN A 177 -6.01 7.71 18.35
N CYS A 178 -5.83 8.58 19.35
CA CYS A 178 -4.58 8.81 20.06
C CYS A 178 -4.73 8.89 21.59
N PRO A 179 -5.03 7.79 22.29
CA PRO A 179 -5.38 7.76 23.71
C PRO A 179 -4.38 8.32 24.72
N LEU A 180 -3.23 8.82 24.29
CA LEU A 180 -2.15 9.38 25.11
C LEU A 180 -1.56 10.67 24.52
N THR A 181 -2.05 11.14 23.36
CA THR A 181 -1.48 12.27 22.63
C THR A 181 -2.59 13.20 22.14
N TYR A 182 -2.67 14.38 22.78
CA TYR A 182 -3.72 15.37 22.54
C TYR A 182 -3.99 15.63 21.06
N ASN A 183 -5.16 15.23 20.55
CA ASN A 183 -5.56 15.36 19.14
C ASN A 183 -7.10 15.48 18.99
N PRO A 184 -7.70 16.60 19.44
CA PRO A 184 -9.16 16.75 19.51
C PRO A 184 -9.86 16.75 18.14
N ASP A 185 -9.12 16.87 17.05
CA ASP A 185 -9.60 16.79 15.67
C ASP A 185 -9.66 15.36 15.13
N GLN A 186 -9.00 14.40 15.78
CA GLN A 186 -9.01 12.96 15.46
C GLN A 186 -8.69 12.70 13.99
N THR A 187 -7.78 13.50 13.42
CA THR A 187 -7.33 13.33 12.03
C THR A 187 -6.62 11.98 11.91
N ASP A 188 -7.03 11.22 10.89
CA ASP A 188 -6.56 9.89 10.54
C ASP A 188 -6.60 9.85 9.00
N THR A 189 -5.44 10.16 8.41
CA THR A 189 -5.32 10.41 6.97
C THR A 189 -5.41 9.12 6.15
N ASP A 190 -4.95 7.99 6.69
CA ASP A 190 -4.89 6.70 6.00
C ASP A 190 -6.00 5.71 6.40
N GLY A 191 -6.70 5.98 7.51
CA GLY A 191 -7.91 5.29 7.96
C GLY A 191 -7.67 4.00 8.72
N ASP A 192 -6.48 3.82 9.32
CA ASP A 192 -6.08 2.61 10.03
C ASP A 192 -6.62 2.54 11.48
N GLY A 193 -7.13 3.66 12.00
CA GLY A 193 -7.67 3.81 13.36
C GLY A 193 -6.69 4.33 14.41
N ILE A 194 -5.46 4.67 14.02
CA ILE A 194 -4.46 5.45 14.77
C ILE A 194 -4.47 6.87 14.21
N GLY A 195 -4.44 7.90 15.07
CA GLY A 195 -4.48 9.27 14.59
C GLY A 195 -3.10 9.81 14.18
N ASP A 196 -3.04 10.66 13.15
CA ASP A 196 -1.81 11.30 12.63
C ASP A 196 -0.92 11.93 13.74
N ALA A 197 -1.52 12.30 14.89
CA ALA A 197 -0.84 12.93 16.01
C ALA A 197 -0.02 11.97 16.90
N CYS A 198 -0.41 10.70 16.95
CA CYS A 198 0.24 9.63 17.73
C CYS A 198 0.70 8.46 16.88
N GLU A 199 0.39 8.52 15.59
CA GLU A 199 0.98 7.65 14.61
C GLU A 199 2.49 7.82 14.68
N GLU A 200 3.17 6.73 15.03
CA GLU A 200 4.61 6.68 14.83
C GLU A 200 4.84 6.75 13.32
N PRO A 201 5.84 7.49 12.84
CA PRO A 201 6.08 7.68 11.40
C PRO A 201 6.37 6.38 10.61
N CYS A 202 6.28 5.19 11.24
CA CYS A 202 6.34 3.88 10.59
C CYS A 202 5.62 2.77 11.39
N GLU A 203 4.69 2.06 10.75
CA GLU A 203 3.96 0.91 11.31
C GLU A 203 4.84 -0.35 11.52
N ASN A 204 6.04 -0.45 10.93
CA ASN A 204 6.97 -1.57 11.15
C ASN A 204 8.42 -1.15 10.85
N PRO A 205 9.17 -0.60 11.83
CA PRO A 205 10.56 -0.25 11.58
C PRO A 205 11.40 -1.51 11.34
N VAL A 206 12.12 -1.53 10.22
CA VAL A 206 13.14 -2.55 9.95
C VAL A 206 14.44 -2.13 10.63
N ASN A 207 14.96 -3.01 11.50
CA ASN A 207 16.22 -2.78 12.17
C ASN A 207 17.37 -3.32 11.31
N ALA A 208 18.22 -2.42 10.81
CA ALA A 208 19.50 -2.79 10.23
C ALA A 208 20.61 -2.49 11.25
N THR A 209 21.35 -3.53 11.67
CA THR A 209 22.53 -3.39 12.53
C THR A 209 23.79 -3.64 11.72
N VAL A 210 24.61 -2.61 11.54
CA VAL A 210 25.92 -2.73 10.90
C VAL A 210 26.99 -2.67 11.97
N ILE A 211 27.74 -3.77 12.11
CA ILE A 211 28.89 -3.85 13.04
C ILE A 211 30.17 -3.62 12.24
N ALA A 212 30.88 -2.55 12.55
CA ALA A 212 32.22 -2.30 12.05
C ALA A 212 33.23 -2.66 13.15
N GLY A 213 33.93 -3.78 13.00
CA GLY A 213 34.94 -4.24 13.96
C GLY A 213 36.34 -3.79 13.58
N VAL A 214 37.07 -3.19 14.53
CA VAL A 214 38.50 -2.94 14.44
C VAL A 214 39.13 -3.34 15.76
N SER A 215 39.43 -4.63 15.93
CA SER A 215 40.40 -5.04 16.95
C SER A 215 41.79 -4.52 16.53
N ASP A 216 42.04 -3.23 16.72
CA ASP A 216 43.38 -2.69 16.60
C ASP A 216 43.93 -2.28 17.95
N ASN A 217 44.98 -2.98 18.34
CA ASN A 217 45.75 -2.75 19.52
C ASN A 217 46.99 -1.95 19.08
N PHE A 218 46.83 -0.66 18.78
CA PHE A 218 47.92 0.15 18.22
C PHE A 218 48.99 0.50 19.25
N ASN A 219 49.93 -0.42 19.44
CA ASN A 219 51.31 -0.05 19.72
C ASN A 219 52.09 -0.08 18.40
N THR A 220 52.33 1.07 17.78
CA THR A 220 53.62 1.47 17.17
C THR A 220 53.46 2.65 16.22
N SER A 221 54.58 3.31 15.99
CA SER A 221 54.89 4.67 15.55
C SER A 221 54.52 5.10 14.10
N ASN A 222 53.50 4.56 13.43
CA ASN A 222 53.30 4.83 12.00
C ASN A 222 51.86 5.23 11.61
N GLY A 223 51.59 6.53 11.46
CA GLY A 223 50.53 7.10 10.60
C GLY A 223 49.06 6.75 10.89
N PRO A 224 48.09 7.40 10.20
CA PRO A 224 46.68 7.01 10.24
C PRO A 224 46.47 5.69 9.48
N GLU A 225 45.85 4.69 10.12
CA GLU A 225 45.43 3.45 9.45
C GLU A 225 43.95 3.54 9.06
N LEU A 226 43.68 3.44 7.76
CA LEU A 226 42.35 3.53 7.17
C LEU A 226 41.92 2.13 6.73
N SER A 227 40.99 1.52 7.45
CA SER A 227 40.27 0.35 6.94
C SER A 227 39.15 0.88 6.01
N SER A 228 39.39 0.77 4.70
CA SER A 228 38.47 1.09 3.58
C SER A 228 38.00 2.55 3.41
N PRO A 229 38.83 3.46 2.86
CA PRO A 229 38.44 4.84 2.60
C PRO A 229 37.66 5.04 1.28
N SER A 230 36.61 5.88 1.31
CA SER A 230 36.04 6.56 0.12
C SER A 230 37.05 7.59 -0.46
N ALA A 231 36.83 8.08 -1.69
CA ALA A 231 37.72 9.04 -2.35
C ALA A 231 37.85 10.40 -1.61
N ASP A 232 36.91 10.71 -0.70
CA ASP A 232 36.85 11.96 0.06
C ASP A 232 37.82 12.01 1.25
N LEU A 233 38.32 10.86 1.70
CA LEU A 233 39.19 10.74 2.87
C LEU A 233 40.58 11.38 2.70
N GLN A 234 41.05 11.62 1.47
CA GLN A 234 42.32 12.32 1.20
C GLN A 234 42.21 13.85 1.22
N ILE A 235 41.03 14.42 0.95
CA ILE A 235 40.82 15.88 0.96
C ILE A 235 40.74 16.38 2.41
N ILE A 236 40.17 15.57 3.30
CA ILE A 236 39.97 15.88 4.72
C ILE A 236 41.30 15.84 5.50
N LEU A 237 42.22 14.91 5.15
CA LEU A 237 43.57 14.88 5.71
C LEU A 237 44.33 16.20 5.46
N ASN A 238 44.10 16.84 4.31
CA ASN A 238 44.72 18.13 3.95
C ASN A 238 44.10 19.32 4.70
N ASN A 239 42.80 19.27 5.01
CA ASN A 239 42.11 20.30 5.82
C ASN A 239 42.38 20.16 7.33
N TYR A 240 42.83 18.99 7.79
CA TYR A 240 43.28 18.77 9.16
C TYR A 240 44.63 19.45 9.43
N LEU A 241 45.53 19.41 8.44
CA LEU A 241 46.89 19.97 8.52
C LEU A 241 46.94 21.52 8.43
N SER A 242 45.82 22.20 8.19
CA SER A 242 45.74 23.66 8.00
C SER A 242 45.35 24.46 9.26
N GLY A 243 45.14 23.80 10.41
CA GLY A 243 45.03 24.47 11.72
C GLY A 243 43.75 25.29 11.94
N THR A 244 42.67 25.00 11.23
CA THR A 244 41.39 25.74 11.31
C THR A 244 40.36 25.10 12.26
N ARG A 245 40.79 24.27 13.22
CA ARG A 245 39.92 23.44 14.08
C ARG A 245 40.02 23.81 15.56
N ASP A 246 38.89 23.80 16.27
CA ASP A 246 38.70 24.23 17.67
C ASP A 246 39.06 23.15 18.72
N PHE A 247 40.09 22.34 18.47
CA PHE A 247 40.59 21.37 19.45
C PHE A 247 42.11 21.25 19.26
N ASP A 248 42.88 22.16 19.85
CA ASP A 248 44.32 22.31 19.56
C ASP A 248 45.20 21.89 20.77
N VAL A 249 46.07 20.90 20.56
CA VAL A 249 47.53 21.13 20.53
C VAL A 249 48.17 20.23 19.46
N LEU A 250 48.51 20.83 18.32
CA LEU A 250 49.28 20.23 17.23
C LEU A 250 50.49 19.41 17.70
N GLY A 251 50.51 18.10 17.39
CA GLY A 251 51.76 17.34 17.31
C GLY A 251 51.72 15.81 17.36
N ASN A 252 50.76 15.18 18.05
CA ASN A 252 50.85 13.74 18.36
C ASN A 252 49.56 12.91 18.23
N ASP A 253 48.39 13.51 18.05
CA ASP A 253 47.12 12.78 18.12
C ASP A 253 46.87 11.97 16.83
N ARG A 254 46.37 10.73 16.97
CA ARG A 254 45.99 9.86 15.85
C ARG A 254 44.50 10.05 15.54
N VAL A 255 44.09 9.77 14.31
CA VAL A 255 42.69 9.88 13.88
C VAL A 255 42.25 8.54 13.32
N PHE A 256 41.12 8.06 13.80
CA PHE A 256 40.37 6.94 13.23
C PHE A 256 39.21 7.48 12.39
N GLY A 257 38.97 6.86 11.24
CA GLY A 257 37.89 7.21 10.32
C GLY A 257 37.24 5.98 9.70
N HIS A 258 35.92 5.97 9.59
CA HIS A 258 35.14 4.91 8.96
C HIS A 258 33.95 5.48 8.20
N THR A 259 33.58 4.86 7.09
CA THR A 259 32.40 5.20 6.30
C THR A 259 31.42 4.03 6.30
N PHE A 260 30.22 4.24 6.85
CA PHE A 260 29.09 3.36 6.57
C PHE A 260 28.53 3.74 5.19
N THR A 261 28.44 2.78 4.28
CA THR A 261 27.94 2.98 2.90
C THR A 261 26.77 2.07 2.60
N GLY A 262 25.94 2.44 1.60
CA GLY A 262 24.79 1.63 1.20
C GLY A 262 23.69 1.61 2.27
N LEU A 263 23.53 2.72 2.98
CA LEU A 263 22.49 2.86 3.99
C LEU A 263 21.11 2.98 3.30
N PRO A 264 20.07 2.31 3.82
CA PRO A 264 18.74 2.36 3.24
C PRO A 264 18.13 3.78 3.32
N PRO A 265 17.26 4.18 2.36
CA PRO A 265 16.50 5.41 2.47
C PRO A 265 15.41 5.32 3.56
N GLY A 266 14.83 6.46 3.96
CA GLY A 266 13.70 6.50 4.89
C GLY A 266 14.07 6.22 6.35
N ILE A 267 15.31 6.51 6.76
CA ILE A 267 15.77 6.40 8.15
C ILE A 267 15.05 7.46 9.01
N GLU A 268 14.22 7.01 9.94
CA GLU A 268 13.46 7.84 10.89
C GLU A 268 14.12 7.90 12.27
N ALA A 269 14.90 6.87 12.63
CA ALA A 269 15.76 6.90 13.81
C ALA A 269 17.09 6.16 13.55
N ALA A 270 18.15 6.60 14.23
CA ALA A 270 19.43 5.90 14.20
C ALA A 270 20.22 6.11 15.48
N THR A 271 20.90 5.05 15.93
CA THR A 271 21.85 5.09 17.04
C THR A 271 23.22 4.61 16.58
N LEU A 272 24.26 5.33 16.98
CA LEU A 272 25.66 4.93 16.80
C LEU A 272 26.25 4.61 18.17
N GLU A 273 26.59 3.35 18.39
CA GLU A 273 27.35 2.90 19.55
C GLU A 273 28.84 2.88 19.23
N LEU A 274 29.64 3.48 20.11
CA LEU A 274 31.11 3.48 20.03
C LEU A 274 31.65 2.72 21.24
N HIS A 275 32.23 1.53 21.00
CA HIS A 275 32.83 0.71 22.05
C HIS A 275 34.32 1.01 22.11
N LEU A 276 34.73 1.66 23.20
CA LEU A 276 36.11 2.11 23.42
C LEU A 276 36.80 1.30 24.51
N ARG A 277 38.11 1.11 24.34
CA ARG A 277 39.00 0.43 25.28
C ARG A 277 40.11 1.37 25.74
N ALA A 278 40.46 1.29 27.02
CA ALA A 278 41.52 2.12 27.58
C ALA A 278 42.93 1.72 27.07
N GLY A 279 43.63 2.69 26.48
CA GLY A 279 45.08 2.62 26.22
C GLY A 279 45.90 2.83 27.50
N SER A 280 47.17 2.43 27.50
CA SER A 280 48.05 2.41 28.68
C SER A 280 48.48 3.78 29.25
N SER A 281 47.93 4.89 28.75
CA SER A 281 48.16 6.27 29.25
C SER A 281 46.82 6.88 29.65
N SER A 282 46.80 7.67 30.73
CA SER A 282 45.58 8.30 31.24
C SER A 282 44.90 9.13 30.14
N LEU A 283 43.65 8.78 29.85
CA LEU A 283 42.82 9.45 28.86
C LEU A 283 42.56 10.88 29.32
N VAL A 284 43.10 11.84 28.58
CA VAL A 284 42.99 13.26 28.87
C VAL A 284 41.76 13.84 28.17
N SER A 285 41.18 14.89 28.76
CA SER A 285 39.86 15.44 28.42
C SER A 285 39.75 16.14 27.04
N ASN A 286 40.66 15.88 26.10
CA ASN A 286 40.81 16.56 24.81
C ASN A 286 40.34 15.78 23.58
N ASP A 287 39.99 14.49 23.70
CA ASP A 287 39.51 13.68 22.56
C ASP A 287 38.14 14.12 22.05
N GLY A 288 37.88 13.94 20.74
CA GLY A 288 36.68 14.42 20.06
C GLY A 288 36.16 13.49 18.98
N ILE A 289 34.84 13.51 18.78
CA ILE A 289 34.10 12.76 17.74
C ILE A 289 33.54 13.76 16.74
N SER A 290 33.57 13.42 15.45
CA SER A 290 32.97 14.18 14.36
C SER A 290 32.24 13.25 13.41
N LEU A 291 31.08 13.69 12.93
CA LEU A 291 30.24 12.98 11.95
C LEU A 291 30.12 13.84 10.67
N GLU A 292 30.34 13.24 9.50
CA GLU A 292 30.41 13.92 8.21
C GLU A 292 29.46 13.31 7.16
N LEU A 293 29.25 14.10 6.11
CA LEU A 293 28.40 13.89 4.94
C LEU A 293 29.27 13.81 3.69
N VAL A 294 28.90 12.94 2.74
CA VAL A 294 29.70 12.68 1.55
C VAL A 294 29.40 13.77 0.50
N GLY A 295 30.37 14.66 0.24
CA GLY A 295 30.37 15.53 -0.95
C GLY A 295 30.03 17.03 -0.76
N GLY A 296 29.98 17.56 0.47
CA GLY A 296 29.70 18.97 0.74
C GLY A 296 30.94 19.90 0.82
N THR A 297 30.82 21.15 0.35
CA THR A 297 31.87 22.20 0.46
C THR A 297 31.86 22.98 1.78
N THR A 298 31.07 22.55 2.77
CA THR A 298 31.02 23.11 4.13
C THR A 298 31.27 22.01 5.17
N PRO A 299 32.08 22.25 6.22
CA PRO A 299 32.68 21.18 7.01
C PRO A 299 31.76 20.74 8.17
N PHE A 300 31.50 19.44 8.26
CA PHE A 300 30.88 18.70 9.39
C PHE A 300 29.40 18.98 9.67
N ALA A 301 28.62 17.90 9.79
CA ALA A 301 27.22 17.97 10.24
C ALA A 301 27.15 18.10 11.77
N TRP A 302 28.08 17.47 12.50
CA TRP A 302 28.18 17.57 13.96
C TRP A 302 29.57 17.16 14.48
N SER A 303 30.04 17.79 15.56
CA SER A 303 31.25 17.36 16.30
C SER A 303 31.18 17.74 17.78
N ARG A 304 31.84 16.96 18.66
CA ARG A 304 31.91 17.24 20.10
C ARG A 304 33.11 16.59 20.77
N ARG A 305 33.58 17.18 21.88
CA ARG A 305 34.54 16.51 22.78
C ARG A 305 33.86 15.35 23.50
N ILE A 306 34.55 14.22 23.61
CA ILE A 306 34.08 13.04 24.33
C ILE A 306 33.78 13.38 25.80
N SER A 307 34.65 14.18 26.42
CA SER A 307 34.51 14.64 27.82
C SER A 307 33.29 15.53 28.09
N GLN A 308 32.62 16.01 27.04
CA GLN A 308 31.46 16.91 27.13
C GLN A 308 30.15 16.21 26.77
N LEU A 309 30.19 14.90 26.48
CA LEU A 309 28.99 14.12 26.24
C LEU A 309 28.25 13.85 27.56
N PRO A 310 26.90 13.87 27.57
CA PRO A 310 26.11 13.71 28.80
C PRO A 310 26.33 12.35 29.49
N GLU A 311 26.72 11.35 28.69
CA GLU A 311 26.99 9.98 29.11
C GLU A 311 28.39 9.80 29.73
N ALA A 312 29.28 10.79 29.60
CA ALA A 312 30.67 10.75 30.06
C ALA A 312 30.83 11.01 31.58
N GLY A 313 29.78 10.79 32.38
CA GLY A 313 29.67 11.22 33.78
C GLY A 313 30.76 10.67 34.73
N GLY A 314 31.94 11.27 34.73
CA GLY A 314 33.00 11.04 35.71
C GLY A 314 34.41 11.12 35.14
N THR A 315 35.42 11.24 36.03
CA THR A 315 36.83 11.02 35.68
C THR A 315 36.99 9.59 35.15
N TRP A 316 37.35 9.49 33.86
CA TRP A 316 37.54 8.23 33.15
C TRP A 316 38.78 7.49 33.67
N ASN A 317 38.58 6.26 34.14
CA ASN A 317 39.64 5.43 34.69
C ASN A 317 40.18 4.48 33.60
N SER A 318 41.49 4.29 33.54
CA SER A 318 42.21 3.51 32.51
C SER A 318 41.90 2.00 32.44
N ASN A 319 40.85 1.52 33.12
CA ASN A 319 40.54 0.09 33.29
C ASN A 319 39.08 -0.29 32.97
N GLN A 320 38.30 0.59 32.32
CA GLN A 320 36.89 0.32 32.00
C GLN A 320 36.66 0.41 30.49
N ASP A 321 36.09 -0.65 29.92
CA ASP A 321 35.49 -0.59 28.59
C ASP A 321 34.29 0.36 28.68
N THR A 322 34.20 1.31 27.76
CA THR A 322 33.14 2.32 27.79
C THR A 322 32.42 2.34 26.45
N VAL A 323 31.10 2.45 26.53
CA VAL A 323 30.22 2.55 25.37
C VAL A 323 29.60 3.93 25.36
N PHE A 324 29.73 4.64 24.24
CA PHE A 324 28.97 5.87 23.97
C PHE A 324 27.84 5.55 23.02
N ILE A 325 26.64 6.05 23.28
CA ILE A 325 25.46 5.85 22.45
C ILE A 325 25.01 7.22 21.94
N LEU A 326 25.15 7.46 20.64
CA LEU A 326 24.74 8.70 20.01
C LEU A 326 23.40 8.51 19.29
N ASN A 327 22.37 9.26 19.71
CA ASN A 327 21.13 9.38 18.95
C ASN A 327 21.34 10.38 17.81
N LEU A 328 21.34 9.90 16.56
CA LEU A 328 21.64 10.72 15.39
C LEU A 328 20.50 11.67 15.00
N ALA A 329 19.30 11.48 15.55
CA ALA A 329 18.18 12.42 15.41
C ALA A 329 18.28 13.61 16.39
N ALA A 330 19.08 13.47 17.45
CA ALA A 330 19.16 14.44 18.55
C ALA A 330 20.57 14.53 19.13
N LEU A 331 21.54 14.84 18.28
CA LEU A 331 22.94 15.00 18.70
C LEU A 331 23.12 16.27 19.53
N PRO A 332 23.65 16.19 20.76
CA PRO A 332 23.71 17.34 21.65
C PRO A 332 24.84 18.33 21.27
N ASN A 333 24.51 19.62 21.18
CA ASN A 333 25.44 20.71 20.87
C ASN A 333 26.02 21.37 22.13
N ALA A 334 27.06 22.19 21.95
CA ALA A 334 27.72 22.92 23.06
C ALA A 334 26.82 23.99 23.70
N ASP A 335 25.85 24.52 22.97
CA ASP A 335 24.90 25.55 23.42
C ASP A 335 23.64 24.97 24.09
N GLY A 336 23.53 23.64 24.18
CA GLY A 336 22.37 22.94 24.73
C GLY A 336 21.25 22.66 23.71
N SER A 337 21.43 23.03 22.44
CA SER A 337 20.55 22.61 21.35
C SER A 337 20.86 21.18 20.89
N PHE A 338 20.04 20.64 19.98
CA PHE A 338 20.25 19.34 19.34
C PHE A 338 20.33 19.49 17.82
N THR A 339 21.16 18.66 17.19
CA THR A 339 21.28 18.53 15.74
C THR A 339 20.70 17.19 15.29
N ASN A 340 19.81 17.22 14.30
CA ASN A 340 19.33 16.04 13.61
C ASN A 340 20.14 15.87 12.32
N ILE A 341 20.86 14.75 12.18
CA ILE A 341 21.63 14.44 10.96
C ILE A 341 20.98 13.38 10.07
N LEU A 342 19.83 12.80 10.47
CA LEU A 342 19.11 11.81 9.66
C LEU A 342 18.73 12.30 8.26
N PRO A 343 18.25 13.55 8.06
CA PRO A 343 17.94 14.04 6.70
C PRO A 343 19.13 13.98 5.76
N ASN A 344 20.33 14.16 6.31
CA ASN A 344 21.56 14.13 5.54
C ASN A 344 22.01 12.68 5.27
N ILE A 345 21.89 11.79 6.25
CA ILE A 345 22.16 10.35 6.04
C ILE A 345 21.21 9.77 4.98
N ASN A 346 19.93 10.15 5.00
CA ASN A 346 18.94 9.75 3.99
C ASN A 346 19.27 10.28 2.58
N MET A 347 19.90 11.45 2.49
CA MET A 347 20.30 12.05 1.21
C MET A 347 21.54 11.37 0.63
N ASP A 348 22.54 11.11 1.47
CA ASP A 348 23.84 10.59 1.02
C ASP A 348 23.90 9.06 1.00
N GLN A 349 22.96 8.40 1.67
CA GLN A 349 22.95 6.94 1.91
C GLN A 349 24.29 6.42 2.48
N ALA A 350 24.96 7.29 3.24
CA ALA A 350 26.25 7.04 3.85
C ALA A 350 26.40 7.86 5.14
N LEU A 351 27.28 7.40 6.03
CA LEU A 351 27.65 8.12 7.25
C LEU A 351 29.16 7.97 7.48
N ASP A 352 29.87 9.10 7.50
CA ASP A 352 31.27 9.17 7.86
C ASP A 352 31.43 9.45 9.35
N VAL A 353 32.25 8.64 10.03
CA VAL A 353 32.56 8.76 11.46
C VAL A 353 34.05 8.99 11.65
N TYR A 354 34.40 10.04 12.38
CA TYR A 354 35.77 10.39 12.75
C TYR A 354 35.94 10.49 14.27
N ILE A 355 37.02 9.91 14.77
CA ILE A 355 37.38 9.95 16.19
C ILE A 355 38.85 10.37 16.30
N GLN A 356 39.11 11.44 17.05
CA GLN A 356 40.47 11.86 17.43
C GLN A 356 40.86 11.09 18.68
N ASP A 357 42.07 10.53 18.71
CA ASP A 357 42.38 9.54 19.71
C ASP A 357 43.84 9.43 20.20
N ASP A 358 43.95 9.23 21.52
CA ASP A 358 45.03 8.57 22.28
C ASP A 358 44.56 7.22 22.91
N THR A 359 43.32 6.80 22.64
CA THR A 359 42.61 5.59 23.08
C THR A 359 42.55 4.51 21.96
N ALA A 360 41.89 3.38 22.20
CA ALA A 360 41.65 2.37 21.15
C ALA A 360 40.15 2.14 20.99
N VAL A 361 39.62 2.37 19.78
CA VAL A 361 38.26 1.96 19.38
C VAL A 361 38.26 0.45 19.15
N ASP A 362 37.38 -0.31 19.79
CA ASP A 362 37.27 -1.77 19.61
C ASP A 362 36.32 -2.11 18.45
N TYR A 363 35.09 -1.58 18.50
CA TYR A 363 34.14 -1.68 17.40
C TYR A 363 33.05 -0.60 17.49
N MET A 364 32.34 -0.41 16.39
CA MET A 364 31.17 0.47 16.31
C MET A 364 29.95 -0.32 15.88
N VAL A 365 28.79 0.08 16.38
CA VAL A 365 27.50 -0.49 15.99
C VAL A 365 26.59 0.64 15.54
N LEU A 366 26.25 0.67 14.26
CA LEU A 366 25.20 1.55 13.73
C LEU A 366 23.90 0.76 13.67
N THR A 367 22.89 1.22 14.40
CA THR A 367 21.53 0.68 14.33
C THR A 367 20.63 1.71 13.67
N LEU A 368 19.95 1.31 12.61
CA LEU A 368 19.02 2.14 11.86
C LEU A 368 17.60 1.60 12.02
N TRP A 369 16.65 2.52 12.12
CA TRP A 369 15.21 2.29 12.02
C TRP A 369 14.74 3.03 10.78
N THR A 370 14.30 2.28 9.78
CA THR A 370 13.73 2.82 8.56
C THR A 370 12.22 2.68 8.53
N CYS A 371 11.54 3.66 7.97
CA CYS A 371 10.17 3.54 7.47
C CYS A 371 10.22 3.09 6.01
N PRO A 372 10.09 1.79 5.70
CA PRO A 372 9.88 1.39 4.32
C PRO A 372 8.54 1.96 3.86
N VAL A 373 8.56 2.82 2.84
CA VAL A 373 7.34 3.15 2.10
C VAL A 373 6.97 1.92 1.28
N ASP A 374 5.76 1.42 1.46
CA ASP A 374 5.23 0.36 0.59
C ASP A 374 4.74 0.98 -0.72
N VAL A 375 5.16 0.37 -1.82
CA VAL A 375 4.68 0.63 -3.19
C VAL A 375 4.13 -0.68 -3.76
N ASP A 376 3.70 -0.66 -5.01
CA ASP A 376 3.22 -1.85 -5.72
C ASP A 376 3.88 -1.88 -7.10
N ILE A 377 4.30 -3.05 -7.58
CA ILE A 377 4.75 -3.22 -8.97
C ILE A 377 4.10 -4.48 -9.55
N GLU A 378 3.20 -4.27 -10.52
CA GLU A 378 2.57 -5.37 -11.23
C GLU A 378 3.48 -5.90 -12.34
N VAL A 379 3.67 -7.22 -12.38
CA VAL A 379 4.40 -7.96 -13.42
C VAL A 379 3.43 -8.72 -14.30
N VAL A 380 3.34 -8.33 -15.57
CA VAL A 380 2.57 -9.06 -16.60
C VAL A 380 3.51 -9.63 -17.64
N LYS A 381 3.32 -10.91 -17.99
CA LYS A 381 4.07 -11.58 -19.06
C LYS A 381 3.13 -12.18 -20.11
N THR A 382 3.48 -11.99 -21.38
CA THR A 382 2.75 -12.53 -22.54
C THR A 382 3.71 -13.15 -23.55
N VAL A 383 3.18 -13.92 -24.49
CA VAL A 383 3.92 -14.52 -25.61
C VAL A 383 3.23 -14.17 -26.93
N SER A 384 4.02 -13.98 -27.98
CA SER A 384 3.51 -13.64 -29.33
C SER A 384 2.73 -14.77 -29.99
N ASP A 385 3.05 -16.02 -29.61
CA ASP A 385 2.41 -17.24 -30.09
C ASP A 385 2.42 -18.29 -28.97
N SER A 386 1.24 -18.76 -28.57
CA SER A 386 1.07 -19.79 -27.52
C SER A 386 1.15 -21.22 -28.06
N ASN A 387 1.18 -21.40 -29.38
CA ASN A 387 1.17 -22.71 -30.05
C ASN A 387 2.26 -22.83 -31.14
N PRO A 388 3.53 -22.49 -30.84
CA PRO A 388 4.59 -22.53 -31.83
C PRO A 388 5.04 -23.96 -32.15
N GLU A 389 5.73 -24.10 -33.26
CA GLU A 389 6.40 -25.32 -33.69
C GLU A 389 7.92 -25.27 -33.40
N GLU A 390 8.60 -26.42 -33.49
CA GLU A 390 10.07 -26.45 -33.34
C GLU A 390 10.76 -25.60 -34.42
N GLY A 391 11.70 -24.74 -34.01
CA GLY A 391 12.41 -23.83 -34.90
C GLY A 391 11.76 -22.46 -35.08
N ASP A 392 10.51 -22.28 -34.63
CA ASP A 392 9.84 -20.99 -34.69
C ASP A 392 10.52 -19.95 -33.81
N ILE A 393 10.46 -18.70 -34.26
CA ILE A 393 10.92 -17.55 -33.49
C ILE A 393 9.71 -16.89 -32.85
N ILE A 394 9.68 -16.89 -31.52
CA ILE A 394 8.64 -16.25 -30.72
C ILE A 394 9.21 -15.14 -29.85
N GLY A 395 8.33 -14.26 -29.36
CA GLY A 395 8.65 -13.17 -28.46
C GLY A 395 7.93 -13.27 -27.13
N TYR A 396 8.68 -13.20 -26.02
CA TYR A 396 8.11 -12.95 -24.70
C TYR A 396 8.13 -11.46 -24.38
N SER A 397 6.99 -10.91 -23.95
CA SER A 397 6.88 -9.51 -23.53
C SER A 397 6.55 -9.44 -22.04
N ILE A 398 7.41 -8.77 -21.27
CA ILE A 398 7.24 -8.47 -19.85
C ILE A 398 6.89 -6.99 -19.72
N THR A 399 5.82 -6.67 -18.98
CA THR A 399 5.41 -5.30 -18.65
C THR A 399 5.43 -5.13 -17.14
N LEU A 400 6.12 -4.08 -16.68
CA LEU A 400 6.12 -3.64 -15.29
C LEU A 400 5.31 -2.37 -15.17
N THR A 401 4.32 -2.35 -14.30
CA THR A 401 3.47 -1.19 -14.07
C THR A 401 3.69 -0.67 -12.66
N ASN A 402 3.93 0.64 -12.53
CA ASN A 402 3.88 1.35 -11.26
C ASN A 402 2.52 2.06 -11.13
N PRO A 403 1.53 1.48 -10.43
CA PRO A 403 0.22 2.10 -10.22
C PRO A 403 0.23 3.22 -9.17
N ASN A 404 1.36 3.45 -8.51
CA ASN A 404 1.46 4.36 -7.37
C ASN A 404 1.73 5.81 -7.82
N ASN A 405 1.50 6.74 -6.90
CA ASN A 405 1.85 8.16 -7.05
C ASN A 405 3.33 8.45 -6.72
N LEU A 406 4.10 7.45 -6.29
CA LEU A 406 5.52 7.56 -5.93
C LEU A 406 6.41 6.93 -7.00
N THR A 407 7.62 7.46 -7.14
CA THR A 407 8.68 6.86 -7.95
C THR A 407 9.22 5.62 -7.22
N VAL A 408 9.34 4.50 -7.93
CA VAL A 408 9.87 3.23 -7.40
C VAL A 408 11.31 3.04 -7.88
N THR A 409 12.22 2.61 -7.00
CA THR A 409 13.66 2.49 -7.27
C THR A 409 14.18 1.09 -6.95
N GLY A 410 15.40 0.78 -7.40
CA GLY A 410 16.02 -0.52 -7.17
C GLY A 410 15.30 -1.70 -7.82
N VAL A 411 14.46 -1.44 -8.83
CA VAL A 411 13.62 -2.48 -9.44
C VAL A 411 14.48 -3.47 -10.23
N VAL A 412 14.37 -4.75 -9.86
CA VAL A 412 15.01 -5.88 -10.52
C VAL A 412 13.99 -7.00 -10.73
N VAL A 413 13.92 -7.50 -11.95
CA VAL A 413 13.07 -8.64 -12.33
C VAL A 413 13.95 -9.77 -12.82
N THR A 414 13.63 -11.00 -12.44
CA THR A 414 14.33 -12.19 -12.91
C THR A 414 13.42 -13.00 -13.84
N ASP A 415 13.89 -13.24 -15.06
CA ASP A 415 13.27 -14.08 -16.09
C ASP A 415 14.35 -14.96 -16.72
N LEU A 416 14.60 -16.12 -16.11
CA LEU A 416 15.55 -17.08 -16.66
C LEU A 416 14.82 -17.98 -17.66
N LEU A 417 15.23 -17.91 -18.93
CA LEU A 417 14.60 -18.70 -19.99
C LEU A 417 14.64 -20.20 -19.65
N PRO A 418 13.50 -20.91 -19.77
CA PRO A 418 13.43 -22.34 -19.49
C PRO A 418 14.17 -23.16 -20.56
N ALA A 419 14.46 -24.42 -20.26
CA ALA A 419 14.94 -25.36 -21.27
C ALA A 419 13.88 -25.55 -22.37
N GLY A 420 14.33 -25.68 -23.62
CA GLY A 420 13.45 -25.85 -24.78
C GLY A 420 13.26 -24.58 -25.62
N VAL A 421 13.87 -23.46 -25.22
CA VAL A 421 14.01 -22.27 -26.06
C VAL A 421 15.44 -21.74 -26.03
N THR A 422 15.91 -21.22 -27.16
CA THR A 422 17.23 -20.59 -27.31
C THR A 422 17.08 -19.08 -27.49
N PHE A 423 17.80 -18.31 -26.68
CA PHE A 423 17.84 -16.84 -26.77
C PHE A 423 18.43 -16.33 -28.09
N ASN A 424 17.78 -15.32 -28.68
CA ASN A 424 18.28 -14.60 -29.85
C ASN A 424 18.77 -13.19 -29.48
N TYR A 425 17.86 -12.31 -29.05
CA TYR A 425 18.14 -10.93 -28.63
C TYR A 425 17.04 -10.41 -27.70
N TYR A 426 17.28 -9.27 -27.05
CA TYR A 426 16.26 -8.55 -26.28
C TYR A 426 16.18 -7.07 -26.69
N GLN A 427 15.06 -6.44 -26.35
CA GLN A 427 14.87 -4.99 -26.39
C GLN A 427 14.18 -4.55 -25.10
N ALA A 428 14.76 -3.61 -24.38
CA ALA A 428 14.20 -3.07 -23.14
C ALA A 428 13.93 -1.57 -23.30
N SER A 429 12.86 -1.07 -22.67
CA SER A 429 12.60 0.37 -22.61
C SER A 429 13.64 1.11 -21.77
N THR A 430 14.20 0.44 -20.76
CA THR A 430 15.33 0.89 -19.94
C THR A 430 16.06 -0.30 -19.33
N GLY A 431 17.21 -0.05 -18.71
CA GLY A 431 17.96 -1.07 -18.00
C GLY A 431 18.68 -2.06 -18.92
N THR A 432 19.26 -3.10 -18.32
CA THR A 432 19.98 -4.16 -19.04
C THR A 432 19.51 -5.53 -18.60
N PHE A 433 19.34 -6.44 -19.57
CA PHE A 433 19.00 -7.84 -19.35
C PHE A 433 20.21 -8.73 -19.60
N ASP A 434 20.49 -9.65 -18.67
CA ASP A 434 21.52 -10.68 -18.79
C ASP A 434 20.86 -12.06 -18.99
N ASN A 435 20.90 -12.57 -20.21
CA ASN A 435 20.34 -13.88 -20.55
C ASN A 435 20.96 -15.07 -19.77
N GLY A 436 22.20 -14.96 -19.31
CA GLY A 436 22.85 -16.03 -18.55
C GLY A 436 22.28 -16.20 -17.14
N THR A 437 21.76 -15.12 -16.56
CA THR A 437 21.18 -15.12 -15.20
C THR A 437 19.67 -14.90 -15.20
N GLY A 438 19.11 -14.39 -16.29
CA GLY A 438 17.72 -13.92 -16.38
C GLY A 438 17.48 -12.56 -15.73
N VAL A 439 18.51 -11.89 -15.21
CA VAL A 439 18.32 -10.65 -14.44
C VAL A 439 18.13 -9.45 -15.38
N TRP A 440 17.03 -8.74 -15.20
CA TRP A 440 16.76 -7.42 -15.77
C TRP A 440 16.93 -6.34 -14.69
N ASN A 441 18.00 -5.54 -14.81
CA ASN A 441 18.25 -4.39 -13.93
C ASN A 441 17.51 -3.16 -14.46
N VAL A 442 16.30 -2.90 -13.96
CA VAL A 442 15.42 -1.82 -14.44
C VAL A 442 15.82 -0.47 -13.87
N GLY A 443 16.13 -0.42 -12.57
CA GLY A 443 16.44 0.80 -11.85
C GLY A 443 15.19 1.50 -11.33
N THR A 444 14.67 2.47 -12.07
CA THR A 444 13.61 3.38 -11.60
C THR A 444 12.37 3.34 -12.48
N ILE A 445 11.18 3.39 -11.88
CA ILE A 445 9.89 3.50 -12.56
C ILE A 445 9.13 4.72 -12.02
N ASP A 446 8.77 5.64 -12.90
CA ASP A 446 8.05 6.86 -12.54
C ASP A 446 6.57 6.58 -12.17
N PRO A 447 5.92 7.48 -11.41
CA PRO A 447 4.52 7.32 -11.01
C PRO A 447 3.58 7.12 -12.20
N TYR A 448 2.65 6.17 -12.08
CA TYR A 448 1.63 5.87 -13.10
C TYR A 448 2.19 5.55 -14.50
N THR A 449 3.43 5.03 -14.56
CA THR A 449 4.07 4.62 -15.81
C THR A 449 4.28 3.12 -15.87
N TYR A 450 4.68 2.65 -17.06
CA TYR A 450 5.05 1.27 -17.28
C TYR A 450 6.33 1.18 -18.12
N LEU A 451 7.04 0.07 -17.95
CA LEU A 451 8.25 -0.27 -18.69
C LEU A 451 8.11 -1.68 -19.27
N THR A 452 8.87 -1.95 -20.34
CA THR A 452 8.75 -3.22 -21.06
C THR A 452 10.11 -3.84 -21.37
N LEU A 453 10.13 -5.17 -21.36
CA LEU A 453 11.22 -6.00 -21.85
C LEU A 453 10.66 -7.01 -22.85
N TYR A 454 11.17 -6.98 -24.07
CA TYR A 454 10.89 -7.96 -25.13
C TYR A 454 12.09 -8.90 -25.27
N ILE A 455 11.85 -10.21 -25.24
CA ILE A 455 12.87 -11.25 -25.39
C ILE A 455 12.49 -12.13 -26.59
N SER A 456 13.33 -12.16 -27.63
CA SER A 456 13.17 -13.05 -28.78
C SER A 456 13.90 -14.36 -28.53
N VAL A 457 13.21 -15.48 -28.77
CA VAL A 457 13.74 -16.83 -28.64
C VAL A 457 13.37 -17.70 -29.83
N THR A 458 14.13 -18.77 -30.04
CA THR A 458 13.83 -19.85 -31.00
C THR A 458 13.39 -21.08 -30.23
N VAL A 459 12.32 -21.76 -30.65
CA VAL A 459 11.88 -23.02 -30.03
C VAL A 459 12.84 -24.15 -30.39
N ASP A 460 13.38 -24.84 -29.39
CA ASP A 460 14.42 -25.85 -29.60
C ASP A 460 13.86 -27.14 -30.21
N SER A 461 14.68 -27.84 -30.99
CA SER A 461 14.34 -29.17 -31.50
C SER A 461 14.18 -30.21 -30.39
N GLY A 462 13.26 -31.17 -30.54
CA GLY A 462 12.97 -32.20 -29.53
C GLY A 462 12.03 -31.75 -28.41
N THR A 463 11.35 -30.61 -28.60
CA THR A 463 10.33 -30.06 -27.69
C THR A 463 8.89 -30.36 -28.10
N THR A 464 8.69 -31.05 -29.22
CA THR A 464 7.38 -31.51 -29.74
C THR A 464 6.48 -32.04 -28.63
N GLY A 465 5.28 -31.45 -28.50
CA GLY A 465 4.29 -31.83 -27.52
C GLY A 465 4.61 -31.49 -26.06
N GLN A 466 5.70 -30.77 -25.81
CA GLN A 466 5.99 -30.23 -24.49
C GLN A 466 5.26 -28.90 -24.28
N THR A 467 4.90 -28.67 -23.03
CA THR A 467 4.45 -27.37 -22.55
C THR A 467 5.64 -26.68 -21.90
N ILE A 468 6.02 -25.51 -22.41
CA ILE A 468 7.14 -24.72 -21.90
C ILE A 468 6.56 -23.46 -21.26
N THR A 469 6.82 -23.26 -19.97
CA THR A 469 6.37 -22.08 -19.23
C THR A 469 7.58 -21.20 -18.93
N ASN A 470 7.53 -19.94 -19.37
CA ASN A 470 8.49 -18.92 -19.00
C ASN A 470 7.90 -18.00 -17.92
N THR A 471 8.68 -17.65 -16.91
CA THR A 471 8.20 -16.89 -15.73
C THR A 471 9.15 -15.75 -15.41
N ALA A 472 8.57 -14.55 -15.28
CA ALA A 472 9.22 -13.36 -14.76
C ALA A 472 8.74 -13.12 -13.32
N GLU A 473 9.67 -12.79 -12.42
CA GLU A 473 9.41 -12.48 -11.02
C GLU A 473 10.09 -11.17 -10.62
N LEU A 474 9.37 -10.28 -9.93
CA LEU A 474 9.97 -9.12 -9.26
C LEU A 474 10.80 -9.62 -8.08
N THR A 475 12.13 -9.53 -8.21
CA THR A 475 13.06 -10.09 -7.21
C THR A 475 13.71 -9.03 -6.33
N ASN A 476 13.67 -7.75 -6.71
CA ASN A 476 14.12 -6.64 -5.86
C ASN A 476 13.36 -5.35 -6.15
N VAL A 477 13.15 -4.58 -5.09
CA VAL A 477 12.68 -3.19 -5.08
C VAL A 477 13.21 -2.56 -3.78
N ASP A 478 13.60 -1.27 -3.80
CA ASP A 478 14.14 -0.61 -2.60
C ASP A 478 13.04 -0.29 -1.57
N GLN A 479 11.85 -0.01 -2.08
CA GLN A 479 10.61 0.17 -1.33
C GLN A 479 9.99 -1.19 -0.98
N GLY A 480 9.13 -1.27 0.04
CA GLY A 480 8.36 -2.48 0.28
C GLY A 480 7.30 -2.69 -0.80
N ASP A 481 6.84 -3.93 -0.99
CA ASP A 481 5.79 -4.25 -1.97
C ASP A 481 4.48 -4.65 -1.27
N SER A 482 3.47 -3.80 -1.39
CA SER A 482 2.15 -3.95 -0.79
C SER A 482 1.31 -5.09 -1.38
N ASN A 483 1.64 -5.60 -2.57
CA ASN A 483 0.85 -6.62 -3.26
C ASN A 483 1.70 -7.70 -3.93
N SER A 484 2.40 -8.50 -3.11
CA SER A 484 3.17 -9.67 -3.60
C SER A 484 2.45 -10.67 -4.53
N ALA A 485 1.12 -10.62 -4.66
CA ALA A 485 0.36 -11.51 -5.54
C ALA A 485 0.49 -11.16 -7.04
N ASN A 486 0.89 -9.93 -7.39
CA ASN A 486 1.08 -9.50 -8.78
C ASN A 486 2.56 -9.45 -9.20
N ASN A 487 3.47 -9.96 -8.36
CA ASN A 487 4.92 -9.91 -8.57
C ASN A 487 5.44 -10.98 -9.53
N ILE A 488 4.57 -11.85 -10.04
CA ILE A 488 4.92 -12.97 -10.90
C ILE A 488 4.03 -12.96 -12.15
N GLY A 489 4.67 -12.94 -13.32
CA GLY A 489 4.03 -13.09 -14.61
C GLY A 489 4.55 -14.32 -15.35
N SER A 490 3.67 -15.24 -15.74
CA SER A 490 4.04 -16.42 -16.52
C SER A 490 3.35 -16.43 -17.89
N ALA A 491 4.08 -16.88 -18.90
CA ALA A 491 3.54 -17.17 -20.23
C ALA A 491 3.88 -18.61 -20.61
N GLU A 492 2.90 -19.29 -21.20
CA GLU A 492 3.01 -20.71 -21.57
C GLU A 492 2.91 -20.86 -23.09
N ILE A 493 3.76 -21.72 -23.63
CA ILE A 493 3.64 -22.24 -24.99
C ILE A 493 3.40 -23.74 -24.95
N THR A 494 2.55 -24.24 -25.84
CA THR A 494 2.41 -25.67 -26.11
C THR A 494 2.99 -25.95 -27.48
N VAL A 495 4.14 -26.61 -27.51
CA VAL A 495 4.81 -26.95 -28.77
C VAL A 495 3.97 -27.99 -29.49
N GLY A 496 3.73 -27.77 -30.78
CA GLY A 496 2.94 -28.65 -31.64
C GLY A 496 3.24 -30.14 -31.45
N THR A 497 2.20 -30.98 -31.47
CA THR A 497 2.29 -32.44 -31.28
C THR A 497 2.20 -33.23 -32.59
N THR A 498 1.92 -32.54 -33.69
CA THR A 498 1.51 -33.16 -34.93
C THR A 498 2.38 -32.70 -36.08
N THR A 499 2.75 -33.64 -36.94
CA THR A 499 3.20 -33.38 -38.31
C THR A 499 2.01 -32.89 -39.14
N GLN A 500 1.41 -31.75 -38.75
CA GLN A 500 0.39 -31.06 -39.52
C GLN A 500 1.07 -29.99 -40.39
N PRO A 501 0.57 -29.78 -41.61
CA PRO A 501 0.95 -28.61 -42.39
C PRO A 501 0.37 -27.34 -41.76
N ASP A 502 1.04 -26.22 -41.97
CA ASP A 502 0.57 -24.87 -41.64
C ASP A 502 0.92 -24.01 -42.86
N LEU A 503 -0.08 -23.55 -43.61
CA LEU A 503 0.08 -22.85 -44.86
C LEU A 503 -0.07 -21.34 -44.65
N SER A 504 1.02 -20.61 -44.83
CA SER A 504 1.00 -19.16 -44.88
C SER A 504 0.88 -18.67 -46.31
N ILE A 505 0.06 -17.65 -46.56
CA ILE A 505 -0.05 -16.98 -47.86
C ILE A 505 0.43 -15.54 -47.79
N VAL A 506 1.14 -15.10 -48.83
CA VAL A 506 1.48 -13.71 -49.08
C VAL A 506 1.00 -13.31 -50.46
N LYS A 507 0.27 -12.19 -50.52
CA LYS A 507 -0.26 -11.60 -51.75
C LYS A 507 0.35 -10.23 -52.00
N PHE A 508 0.78 -9.98 -53.23
CA PHE A 508 1.21 -8.63 -53.63
C PHE A 508 0.83 -8.32 -55.08
N GLN A 509 0.74 -7.02 -55.37
CA GLN A 509 0.45 -6.46 -56.68
C GLN A 509 1.71 -6.42 -57.55
N ASN A 510 1.58 -6.77 -58.83
CA ASN A 510 2.67 -6.67 -59.80
C ASN A 510 2.52 -5.41 -60.66
N GLY A 511 3.43 -4.45 -60.47
CA GLY A 511 3.43 -3.20 -61.23
C GLY A 511 2.21 -2.31 -60.93
N ASP A 512 2.03 -1.27 -61.74
CA ASP A 512 0.96 -0.29 -61.54
C ASP A 512 -0.33 -0.74 -62.23
N PHE A 513 -1.46 -0.47 -61.59
CA PHE A 513 -2.78 -0.79 -62.12
C PHE A 513 -3.39 0.46 -62.74
N HIS A 514 -3.96 0.29 -63.93
CA HIS A 514 -4.58 1.38 -64.68
C HIS A 514 -5.98 1.02 -65.16
N TYR A 515 -6.89 1.99 -65.15
CA TYR A 515 -8.25 1.81 -65.64
C TYR A 515 -8.28 1.32 -67.09
N GLY A 516 -9.11 0.31 -67.38
CA GLY A 516 -9.24 -0.29 -68.71
C GLY A 516 -8.04 -1.12 -69.18
N GLN A 517 -7.06 -1.38 -68.32
CA GLN A 517 -5.88 -2.19 -68.62
C GLN A 517 -5.90 -3.52 -67.87
N SER A 518 -4.98 -4.42 -68.23
CA SER A 518 -4.72 -5.64 -67.47
C SER A 518 -3.73 -5.38 -66.33
N GLY A 519 -3.95 -6.06 -65.21
CA GLY A 519 -3.04 -6.11 -64.06
C GLY A 519 -2.80 -7.55 -63.61
N SER A 520 -1.90 -7.77 -62.66
CA SER A 520 -1.71 -9.09 -62.06
C SER A 520 -1.34 -9.05 -60.58
N TYR A 521 -1.75 -10.09 -59.86
CA TYR A 521 -1.35 -10.36 -58.48
C TYR A 521 -0.49 -11.61 -58.42
N THR A 522 0.54 -11.59 -57.58
CA THR A 522 1.32 -12.77 -57.22
C THR A 522 0.89 -13.27 -55.85
N LEU A 523 0.65 -14.57 -55.76
CA LEU A 523 0.35 -15.28 -54.53
C LEU A 523 1.45 -16.31 -54.28
N MET A 524 2.04 -16.26 -53.10
CA MET A 524 3.05 -17.19 -52.63
C MET A 524 2.52 -17.90 -51.40
N VAL A 525 2.54 -19.23 -51.42
CA VAL A 525 2.14 -20.06 -50.28
C VAL A 525 3.35 -20.84 -49.80
N GLU A 526 3.61 -20.79 -48.50
CA GLU A 526 4.66 -21.52 -47.80
C GLU A 526 4.04 -22.46 -46.78
N ASN A 527 4.58 -23.67 -46.66
CA ASN A 527 4.25 -24.56 -45.55
C ASN A 527 5.21 -24.29 -44.39
N LEU A 528 4.76 -23.54 -43.39
CA LEU A 528 5.47 -23.29 -42.13
C LEU A 528 5.37 -24.46 -41.15
N GLY A 529 4.45 -25.40 -41.40
CA GLY A 529 4.22 -26.55 -40.54
C GLY A 529 5.27 -27.65 -40.69
N ASN A 530 5.32 -28.52 -39.67
CA ASN A 530 6.26 -29.66 -39.60
C ASN A 530 5.75 -30.93 -40.31
N GLY A 531 4.49 -30.92 -40.75
CA GLY A 531 3.92 -31.93 -41.63
C GLY A 531 3.98 -31.56 -43.11
N PRO A 532 4.04 -32.54 -44.03
CA PRO A 532 3.81 -32.24 -45.43
C PRO A 532 2.34 -31.81 -45.66
N ALA A 533 2.13 -30.80 -46.49
CA ALA A 533 0.80 -30.42 -46.96
C ALA A 533 0.48 -31.23 -48.23
N ASP A 534 -0.38 -32.23 -48.12
CA ASP A 534 -0.79 -33.05 -49.26
C ASP A 534 -1.79 -32.27 -50.15
N SER A 535 -1.87 -32.64 -51.44
CA SER A 535 -2.92 -32.10 -52.31
C SER A 535 -4.27 -32.77 -52.05
N PRO A 536 -5.40 -32.05 -52.24
CA PRO A 536 -5.51 -30.72 -52.81
C PRO A 536 -5.37 -29.57 -51.80
N ILE A 537 -4.61 -28.54 -52.17
CA ILE A 537 -4.54 -27.25 -51.45
C ILE A 537 -5.35 -26.23 -52.24
N THR A 538 -6.19 -25.44 -51.57
CA THR A 538 -7.05 -24.45 -52.23
C THR A 538 -6.68 -23.02 -51.85
N VAL A 539 -6.61 -22.15 -52.85
CA VAL A 539 -6.50 -20.70 -52.69
C VAL A 539 -7.77 -20.05 -53.23
N VAL A 540 -8.42 -19.22 -52.41
CA VAL A 540 -9.63 -18.49 -52.78
C VAL A 540 -9.32 -16.99 -52.76
N ASP A 541 -9.51 -16.34 -53.89
CA ASP A 541 -9.33 -14.90 -54.09
C ASP A 541 -10.67 -14.31 -54.54
N VAL A 542 -11.21 -13.36 -53.77
CA VAL A 542 -12.46 -12.68 -54.11
C VAL A 542 -12.10 -11.35 -54.73
N LEU A 543 -12.13 -11.29 -56.07
CA LEU A 543 -11.76 -10.09 -56.80
C LEU A 543 -12.71 -8.93 -56.46
N PRO A 544 -12.21 -7.70 -56.25
CA PRO A 544 -13.06 -6.55 -55.99
C PRO A 544 -14.01 -6.23 -57.15
N ASP A 545 -15.07 -5.47 -56.86
CA ASP A 545 -15.89 -4.87 -57.90
C ASP A 545 -15.04 -4.02 -58.87
N GLY A 546 -15.33 -4.09 -60.17
CA GLY A 546 -14.53 -3.46 -61.22
C GLY A 546 -13.33 -4.26 -61.70
N PHE A 547 -13.09 -5.47 -61.14
CA PHE A 547 -12.05 -6.40 -61.56
C PHE A 547 -12.69 -7.65 -62.16
N THR A 548 -12.22 -8.05 -63.33
CA THR A 548 -12.64 -9.30 -63.97
C THR A 548 -11.44 -10.23 -64.09
N PHE A 549 -11.62 -11.49 -63.70
CA PHE A 549 -10.60 -12.52 -63.90
C PHE A 549 -10.34 -12.73 -65.40
N ASP A 550 -9.08 -12.66 -65.82
CA ASP A 550 -8.67 -12.91 -67.20
C ASP A 550 -8.07 -14.32 -67.33
N SER A 551 -6.97 -14.56 -66.61
CA SER A 551 -6.22 -15.80 -66.70
C SER A 551 -5.44 -16.05 -65.41
N PHE A 552 -5.00 -17.29 -65.23
CA PHE A 552 -3.98 -17.62 -64.25
C PHE A 552 -2.79 -18.24 -64.97
N TYR A 553 -1.60 -18.05 -64.41
CA TYR A 553 -0.40 -18.69 -64.92
C TYR A 553 0.57 -18.97 -63.78
N ASP A 554 1.28 -20.08 -63.93
CA ASP A 554 2.43 -20.44 -63.12
C ASP A 554 3.60 -20.71 -64.09
N PRO A 555 4.73 -19.97 -63.97
CA PRO A 555 5.88 -20.15 -64.83
C PRO A 555 6.60 -21.50 -64.69
N TYR A 556 6.34 -22.26 -63.63
CA TYR A 556 7.14 -23.41 -63.24
C TYR A 556 6.35 -24.71 -63.09
N SER A 557 5.02 -24.68 -63.06
CA SER A 557 4.18 -25.88 -63.00
C SER A 557 2.85 -25.78 -63.75
N THR A 558 2.22 -26.94 -63.96
CA THR A 558 0.85 -27.12 -64.46
C THR A 558 -0.09 -27.70 -63.41
N ASP A 559 0.34 -27.75 -62.14
CA ASP A 559 -0.40 -28.40 -61.05
C ASP A 559 -1.59 -27.58 -60.54
N TRP A 560 -1.65 -26.30 -60.90
CA TRP A 560 -2.74 -25.40 -60.58
C TRP A 560 -3.92 -25.54 -61.53
N SER A 561 -5.13 -25.52 -60.97
CA SER A 561 -6.38 -25.46 -61.71
C SER A 561 -7.32 -24.45 -61.07
N CYS A 562 -7.75 -23.41 -61.79
CA CYS A 562 -8.62 -22.37 -61.26
C CYS A 562 -10.03 -22.44 -61.86
N PHE A 563 -11.04 -22.22 -61.02
CA PHE A 563 -12.44 -22.08 -61.39
C PHE A 563 -12.96 -20.73 -60.91
N VAL A 564 -13.82 -20.09 -61.72
CA VAL A 564 -14.35 -18.76 -61.43
C VAL A 564 -15.87 -18.83 -61.34
N SER A 565 -16.42 -18.24 -60.28
CA SER A 565 -17.86 -18.05 -60.09
C SER A 565 -18.13 -16.62 -59.66
N GLY A 566 -18.61 -15.79 -60.59
CA GLY A 566 -18.69 -14.34 -60.36
C GLY A 566 -17.30 -13.75 -60.16
N GLN A 567 -17.07 -13.08 -59.02
CA GLN A 567 -15.78 -12.53 -58.61
C GLN A 567 -14.90 -13.51 -57.81
N VAL A 568 -15.44 -14.67 -57.41
CA VAL A 568 -14.69 -15.64 -56.61
C VAL A 568 -13.85 -16.51 -57.54
N VAL A 569 -12.53 -16.39 -57.42
CA VAL A 569 -11.52 -17.21 -58.10
C VAL A 569 -11.04 -18.26 -57.11
N THR A 570 -11.31 -19.53 -57.40
CA THR A 570 -10.84 -20.66 -56.57
C THR A 570 -9.82 -21.46 -57.36
N CYS A 571 -8.57 -21.40 -56.92
CA CYS A 571 -7.45 -22.15 -57.48
C CYS A 571 -7.13 -23.36 -56.60
N THR A 572 -7.07 -24.54 -57.19
CA THR A 572 -6.71 -25.79 -56.52
C THR A 572 -5.38 -26.30 -57.05
N TYR A 573 -4.43 -26.51 -56.15
CA TYR A 573 -3.16 -27.16 -56.41
C TYR A 573 -3.30 -28.67 -56.25
N ASN A 574 -2.99 -29.43 -57.31
CA ASN A 574 -3.09 -30.89 -57.35
C ASN A 574 -1.73 -31.59 -57.55
N GLY A 575 -0.64 -30.90 -57.21
CA GLY A 575 0.73 -31.41 -57.38
C GLY A 575 1.22 -32.25 -56.19
N PRO A 576 2.54 -32.51 -56.12
CA PRO A 576 3.18 -33.20 -55.00
C PRO A 576 2.99 -32.47 -53.67
N ALA A 577 3.07 -33.20 -52.56
CA ALA A 577 3.00 -32.63 -51.23
C ALA A 577 4.09 -31.58 -50.99
N VAL A 578 3.75 -30.49 -50.30
CA VAL A 578 4.70 -29.44 -49.92
C VAL A 578 5.36 -29.84 -48.62
N SER A 579 6.67 -30.06 -48.64
CA SER A 579 7.44 -30.36 -47.43
C SER A 579 7.41 -29.19 -46.43
N PRO A 580 7.73 -29.42 -45.16
CA PRO A 580 8.03 -28.34 -44.21
C PRO A 580 9.03 -27.34 -44.79
N SER A 581 8.78 -26.05 -44.55
CA SER A 581 9.47 -24.89 -45.14
C SER A 581 9.50 -24.87 -46.68
N GLY A 582 8.63 -25.66 -47.31
CA GLY A 582 8.49 -25.74 -48.76
C GLY A 582 7.53 -24.68 -49.27
N PHE A 583 7.73 -24.26 -50.52
CA PHE A 583 6.83 -23.34 -51.20
C PHE A 583 6.01 -24.08 -52.25
N LEU A 584 4.74 -23.69 -52.39
CA LEU A 584 4.00 -24.01 -53.60
C LEU A 584 4.59 -23.26 -54.80
N PRO A 585 4.45 -23.80 -56.02
CA PRO A 585 4.71 -23.05 -57.23
C PRO A 585 3.90 -21.75 -57.25
N THR A 586 4.56 -20.65 -57.64
CA THR A 586 3.98 -19.31 -57.60
C THR A 586 2.73 -19.21 -58.46
N LEU A 587 1.63 -18.74 -57.87
CA LEU A 587 0.38 -18.52 -58.57
C LEU A 587 0.25 -17.04 -58.95
N ILE A 588 0.12 -16.76 -60.24
CA ILE A 588 -0.15 -15.41 -60.75
C ILE A 588 -1.58 -15.35 -61.28
N ILE A 589 -2.37 -14.41 -60.76
CA ILE A 589 -3.74 -14.14 -61.22
C ILE A 589 -3.71 -12.85 -62.04
N ASN A 590 -4.06 -12.95 -63.33
CA ASN A 590 -4.24 -11.81 -64.22
C ASN A 590 -5.71 -11.36 -64.19
N VAL A 591 -5.89 -10.05 -64.15
CA VAL A 591 -7.20 -9.40 -64.12
C VAL A 591 -7.28 -8.33 -65.19
N THR A 592 -8.47 -8.06 -65.69
CA THR A 592 -8.80 -6.84 -66.42
C THR A 592 -9.52 -5.87 -65.48
N ILE A 593 -9.10 -4.62 -65.49
CA ILE A 593 -9.67 -3.54 -64.69
C ILE A 593 -10.65 -2.79 -65.56
N ASP A 594 -11.86 -2.56 -65.06
CA ASP A 594 -12.89 -1.85 -65.82
C ASP A 594 -12.42 -0.42 -66.19
N PRO A 595 -12.91 0.13 -67.33
CA PRO A 595 -12.72 1.53 -67.65
C PRO A 595 -13.20 2.46 -66.53
N VAL A 596 -12.62 3.66 -66.44
CA VAL A 596 -12.89 4.63 -65.36
C VAL A 596 -14.38 5.01 -65.24
N ASP A 597 -15.12 4.96 -66.34
CA ASP A 597 -16.56 5.27 -66.42
C ASP A 597 -17.48 4.10 -66.06
N GLU A 598 -16.94 2.87 -66.04
CA GLU A 598 -17.64 1.64 -65.65
C GLU A 598 -17.25 1.16 -64.25
N PHE A 599 -16.12 1.65 -63.71
CA PHE A 599 -15.63 1.29 -62.40
C PHE A 599 -16.58 1.78 -61.28
N PRO A 600 -17.11 0.89 -60.42
CA PRO A 600 -18.04 1.25 -59.36
C PRO A 600 -17.32 2.13 -58.30
N GLY A 601 -17.70 3.42 -58.26
CA GLY A 601 -16.82 4.48 -57.75
C GLY A 601 -16.57 4.59 -56.23
N GLY A 602 -15.66 5.51 -55.89
CA GLY A 602 -15.49 6.12 -54.56
C GLY A 602 -14.03 6.48 -54.22
N SER A 603 -13.11 5.55 -54.48
CA SER A 603 -11.66 5.71 -54.28
C SER A 603 -10.89 4.97 -55.36
N ASP A 604 -9.78 5.56 -55.80
CA ASP A 604 -8.77 4.96 -56.70
C ASP A 604 -7.94 3.86 -56.00
N ALA A 605 -8.47 3.25 -54.93
CA ALA A 605 -7.83 2.22 -54.15
C ALA A 605 -8.85 1.14 -53.77
N VAL A 606 -8.52 -0.12 -54.06
CA VAL A 606 -9.31 -1.30 -53.70
C VAL A 606 -8.46 -2.28 -52.91
N GLU A 607 -9.04 -2.94 -51.91
CA GLU A 607 -8.37 -4.02 -51.18
C GLU A 607 -8.75 -5.36 -51.82
N ASN A 608 -7.75 -6.19 -52.12
CA ASN A 608 -7.96 -7.56 -52.59
C ASN A 608 -7.30 -8.56 -51.65
N CYS A 609 -8.08 -9.53 -51.17
CA CYS A 609 -7.64 -10.55 -50.22
C CYS A 609 -7.69 -11.94 -50.85
N ALA A 610 -6.68 -12.75 -50.55
CA ALA A 610 -6.69 -14.17 -50.87
C ALA A 610 -6.47 -15.00 -49.61
N THR A 611 -7.13 -16.16 -49.57
CA THR A 611 -7.04 -17.12 -48.47
C THR A 611 -6.52 -18.46 -48.98
N VAL A 612 -5.61 -19.09 -48.24
CA VAL A 612 -5.22 -20.49 -48.45
C VAL A 612 -6.00 -21.39 -47.49
N ARG A 613 -6.25 -22.63 -47.90
CA ARG A 613 -6.91 -23.65 -47.07
C ARG A 613 -6.39 -25.05 -47.37
N HIS A 614 -6.17 -25.80 -46.30
CA HIS A 614 -5.94 -27.24 -46.32
C HIS A 614 -6.68 -27.90 -45.12
N PRO A 615 -7.25 -29.12 -45.23
CA PRO A 615 -8.06 -29.72 -44.16
C PRO A 615 -7.31 -29.98 -42.84
N ASP A 616 -6.01 -30.25 -42.94
CA ASP A 616 -5.13 -30.49 -41.79
C ASP A 616 -4.32 -29.26 -41.40
N ASP A 617 -4.62 -28.11 -42.01
CA ASP A 617 -4.12 -26.83 -41.55
C ASP A 617 -5.10 -26.25 -40.52
N THR A 618 -4.62 -26.07 -39.30
CA THR A 618 -5.43 -25.63 -38.17
C THR A 618 -5.05 -24.24 -37.68
N ASN A 619 -4.00 -23.64 -38.24
CA ASN A 619 -3.55 -22.30 -37.89
C ASN A 619 -4.21 -21.27 -38.81
N SER A 620 -5.33 -20.69 -38.39
CA SER A 620 -6.02 -19.69 -39.21
C SER A 620 -5.37 -18.29 -39.22
N ALA A 621 -4.26 -18.08 -38.49
CA ALA A 621 -3.72 -16.73 -38.27
C ALA A 621 -2.94 -16.17 -39.48
N ASN A 622 -2.42 -17.05 -40.33
CA ASN A 622 -1.58 -16.74 -41.50
C ASN A 622 -2.21 -17.22 -42.82
N ASP A 623 -3.45 -17.71 -42.76
CA ASP A 623 -4.23 -18.21 -43.90
C ASP A 623 -4.72 -17.13 -44.87
N GLU A 624 -4.63 -15.84 -44.52
CA GLU A 624 -5.15 -14.72 -45.31
C GLU A 624 -4.10 -13.63 -45.56
N SER A 625 -4.07 -13.13 -46.80
CA SER A 625 -3.25 -11.97 -47.16
C SER A 625 -4.00 -11.00 -48.06
N CYS A 626 -4.06 -9.75 -47.62
CA CYS A 626 -4.70 -8.64 -48.32
C CYS A 626 -3.67 -7.65 -48.86
N VAL A 627 -3.95 -7.08 -50.04
CA VAL A 627 -3.16 -6.00 -50.63
C VAL A 627 -4.06 -4.84 -51.03
N GLN A 628 -3.67 -3.62 -50.66
CA GLN A 628 -4.32 -2.41 -51.13
C GLN A 628 -3.74 -2.02 -52.49
N THR A 629 -4.58 -2.05 -53.52
CA THR A 629 -4.22 -1.74 -54.91
C THR A 629 -4.71 -0.36 -55.29
N ILE A 630 -3.76 0.50 -55.66
CA ILE A 630 -4.03 1.83 -56.20
C ILE A 630 -4.15 1.72 -57.73
N ILE A 631 -5.23 2.27 -58.28
CA ILE A 631 -5.56 2.28 -59.70
C ILE A 631 -5.46 3.71 -60.21
N THR A 632 -4.70 3.94 -61.27
CA THR A 632 -4.48 5.29 -61.79
C THR A 632 -4.96 5.43 -63.22
N SER A 633 -5.32 6.64 -63.64
CA SER A 633 -5.45 6.93 -65.07
C SER A 633 -4.08 6.90 -65.73
N LEU A 634 -4.01 6.41 -66.97
CA LEU A 634 -2.82 6.55 -67.82
C LEU A 634 -2.49 8.00 -68.17
#